data_AF-A0A849T8J0-F1
#
_entry.id   AF-A0A849T8J0-F1
#
_cell.length_a   1.000
_cell.length_b   1.000
_cell.length_c   1.000
_cell.angle_alpha   90.00
_cell.angle_beta   90.00
_cell.angle_gamma   90.00
#
_symmetry.space_group_name_H-M   'P 1'
#
loop_
_entity.id
_entity.type
_entity.pdbx_description
1 polymer ?
#
loop_
_entity_poly.entity_id
_entity_poly.type
_entity_poly.pdbx_seq_one_letter_code
_entity_poly.pdbx_strand_id
1 'polypeptide(L)'
;MDVKVLTIPIKDKILGIRPKFYFAIGLPLFLCGVLGLYIFTLPLIWQDLFLFVVFYQIALVGISVANHRYFSHRSFKTSSTVEFVLFLTSAIAFQTPAIYWSAVHRKHHHSDKDEDPHSPWVREGGRGSFNKMGRILACSCELDFSA
;
A
#
# COMPACT_ATOMS: atom_id res chain seq x y z
N MET A 1 9.57 -14.03 32.07
CA MET A 1 10.41 -14.45 30.93
C MET A 1 10.88 -13.18 30.25
N ASP A 2 12.18 -12.94 30.27
CA ASP A 2 12.80 -11.68 29.89
C ASP A 2 12.98 -11.65 28.36
N VAL A 3 12.00 -11.11 27.64
CA VAL A 3 12.09 -10.95 26.18
C VAL A 3 13.00 -9.75 25.92
N LYS A 4 14.27 -10.04 25.62
CA LYS A 4 15.21 -9.05 25.11
C LYS A 4 14.62 -8.42 23.84
N VAL A 5 14.09 -7.21 23.98
CA VAL A 5 13.73 -6.32 22.87
C VAL A 5 15.00 -6.08 22.08
N LEU A 6 15.14 -6.77 20.95
CA LEU A 6 16.20 -6.55 19.99
C LEU A 6 15.91 -5.21 19.31
N THR A 7 16.34 -4.11 19.95
CA THR A 7 16.34 -2.77 19.36
C THR A 7 17.35 -2.76 18.22
N ILE A 8 16.97 -3.30 17.07
CA ILE A 8 17.77 -3.23 15.85
C ILE A 8 17.88 -1.75 15.49
N PRO A 9 19.09 -1.16 15.42
CA PRO A 9 19.25 0.23 15.06
C PRO A 9 18.75 0.47 13.63
N ILE A 10 17.63 1.20 13.50
CA ILE A 10 16.97 1.54 12.22
C ILE A 10 17.78 2.59 11.42
N LYS A 11 18.87 3.12 11.97
CA LYS A 11 19.61 4.23 11.37
C LYS A 11 20.39 3.84 10.10
N ASP A 12 20.66 2.55 9.92
CA ASP A 12 21.58 2.05 8.89
C ASP A 12 20.83 1.51 7.66
N LYS A 13 19.49 1.36 7.75
CA LYS A 13 18.67 0.69 6.73
C LYS A 13 18.00 1.62 5.71
N ILE A 14 18.06 2.94 5.89
CA ILE A 14 17.44 3.88 4.94
C ILE A 14 18.26 3.99 3.64
N LEU A 15 19.59 3.79 3.71
CA LEU A 15 20.48 3.62 2.55
C LEU A 15 20.84 2.15 2.25
N GLY A 16 20.45 1.21 3.13
CA GLY A 16 20.73 -0.23 3.03
C GLY A 16 19.73 -1.03 2.18
N ILE A 17 18.90 -0.37 1.39
CA ILE A 17 18.10 -1.04 0.36
C ILE A 17 19.08 -1.47 -0.74
N ARG A 18 19.30 -2.79 -0.87
CA ARG A 18 20.22 -3.34 -1.88
C ARG A 18 19.89 -2.71 -3.24
N PRO A 19 20.87 -2.30 -4.06
CA PRO A 19 20.62 -1.67 -5.36
C PRO A 19 19.63 -2.47 -6.23
N LYS A 20 19.67 -3.81 -6.09
CA LYS A 20 18.73 -4.77 -6.70
C LYS A 20 17.24 -4.45 -6.45
N PHE A 21 16.87 -3.89 -5.31
CA PHE A 21 15.47 -3.53 -4.99
C PHE A 21 15.00 -2.30 -5.76
N TYR A 22 15.86 -1.29 -5.92
CA TYR A 22 15.55 -0.13 -6.76
C TYR A 22 15.39 -0.54 -8.22
N PHE A 23 16.20 -1.48 -8.71
CA PHE A 23 15.98 -2.04 -10.04
C PHE A 23 14.72 -2.89 -10.11
N ALA A 24 14.42 -3.73 -9.11
CA ALA A 24 13.26 -4.61 -9.12
C ALA A 24 11.91 -3.88 -9.13
N ILE A 25 11.83 -2.69 -8.51
CA ILE A 25 10.58 -1.89 -8.46
C ILE A 25 10.64 -0.69 -9.40
N GLY A 26 11.75 0.05 -9.37
CA GLY A 26 11.90 1.28 -10.15
C GLY A 26 11.94 1.05 -11.65
N LEU A 27 12.60 -0.03 -12.12
CA LEU A 27 12.66 -0.32 -13.56
C LEU A 27 11.28 -0.69 -14.13
N PRO A 28 10.49 -1.63 -13.55
CA PRO A 28 9.14 -1.88 -14.04
C PRO A 28 8.24 -0.64 -14.03
N LEU A 29 8.28 0.18 -12.98
CA LEU A 29 7.47 1.41 -12.91
C LEU A 29 7.88 2.42 -14.00
N PHE A 30 9.18 2.59 -14.24
CA PHE A 30 9.68 3.43 -15.31
C PHE A 30 9.23 2.92 -16.69
N LEU A 31 9.36 1.61 -16.95
CA LEU A 31 8.91 1.00 -18.19
C LEU A 31 7.39 1.16 -18.39
N CYS A 32 6.59 0.95 -17.35
CA CYS A 32 5.15 1.21 -17.40
C CYS A 32 4.84 2.67 -17.72
N GLY A 33 5.59 3.63 -17.18
CA GLY A 33 5.45 5.05 -17.49
C GLY A 33 5.77 5.38 -18.96
N VAL A 34 6.88 4.85 -19.48
CA VAL A 34 7.25 5.02 -20.90
C VAL A 34 6.20 4.40 -21.83
N LEU A 35 5.74 3.18 -21.52
CA LEU A 35 4.66 2.52 -22.26
C LEU A 35 3.35 3.32 -22.19
N GLY A 36 3.01 3.86 -21.03
CA GLY A 36 1.85 4.74 -20.85
C GLY A 36 1.89 5.97 -21.73
N LEU A 37 3.06 6.61 -21.87
CA LEU A 37 3.27 7.73 -22.79
C LEU A 37 3.16 7.30 -24.26
N TYR A 38 3.72 6.14 -24.60
CA TYR A 38 3.66 5.60 -25.96
C TYR A 38 2.22 5.30 -26.41
N ILE A 39 1.35 4.84 -25.51
CA ILE A 39 -0.07 4.56 -25.82
C ILE A 39 -0.80 5.78 -26.41
N PHE A 40 -0.43 7.01 -26.03
CA PHE A 40 -1.04 8.22 -26.61
C PHE A 40 -0.69 8.46 -28.08
N THR A 41 0.27 7.73 -28.64
CA THR A 41 0.61 7.77 -30.07
C THR A 41 -0.15 6.73 -30.89
N LEU A 42 -0.83 5.79 -30.23
CA LEU A 42 -1.60 4.71 -30.87
C LEU A 42 -3.07 5.14 -31.06
N PRO A 43 -3.75 4.62 -32.09
CA PRO A 43 -5.18 4.86 -32.25
C PRO A 43 -5.97 4.20 -31.12
N LEU A 44 -6.89 4.95 -30.51
CA LEU A 44 -7.79 4.45 -29.48
C LEU A 44 -8.91 3.61 -30.10
N ILE A 45 -9.07 2.36 -29.64
CA ILE A 45 -10.17 1.48 -30.06
C ILE A 45 -11.17 1.25 -28.92
N TRP A 46 -12.38 0.81 -29.25
CA TRP A 46 -13.46 0.60 -28.27
C TRP A 46 -13.10 -0.42 -27.19
N GLN A 47 -12.28 -1.40 -27.52
CA GLN A 47 -11.78 -2.43 -26.61
C GLN A 47 -10.92 -1.81 -25.50
N ASP A 48 -10.12 -0.79 -25.81
CA ASP A 48 -9.28 -0.10 -24.82
C ASP A 48 -10.14 0.61 -23.78
N LEU A 49 -11.16 1.33 -24.25
CA LEU A 49 -12.12 2.02 -23.38
C LEU A 49 -12.89 1.02 -22.51
N PHE A 50 -13.34 -0.09 -23.08
CA PHE A 50 -14.03 -1.14 -22.34
C PHE A 50 -13.15 -1.72 -21.24
N LEU A 51 -11.92 -2.13 -21.58
CA LEU A 51 -10.97 -2.66 -20.60
C LEU A 51 -10.64 -1.63 -19.53
N PHE A 52 -10.40 -0.38 -19.91
CA PHE A 52 -10.15 0.70 -18.96
C PHE A 52 -11.29 0.84 -17.96
N VAL A 53 -12.54 0.94 -18.43
CA VAL A 53 -13.70 1.09 -17.54
C VAL A 53 -13.83 -0.13 -16.61
N VAL A 54 -13.71 -1.35 -17.12
CA VAL A 54 -13.83 -2.56 -16.31
C VAL A 54 -12.76 -2.62 -15.23
N PHE A 55 -11.49 -2.46 -15.59
CA PHE A 55 -10.39 -2.53 -14.62
C PHE A 55 -10.38 -1.36 -13.65
N TYR A 56 -10.79 -0.16 -14.10
CA TYR A 56 -10.97 0.98 -13.22
C TYR A 56 -12.01 0.70 -12.14
N GLN A 57 -13.16 0.13 -12.50
CA GLN A 57 -14.19 -0.25 -11.52
C GLN A 57 -13.70 -1.35 -10.57
N ILE A 58 -12.98 -2.35 -11.08
CA ILE A 58 -12.38 -3.40 -10.23
C ILE A 58 -11.39 -2.79 -9.24
N ALA A 59 -10.55 -1.83 -9.67
CA ALA A 59 -9.62 -1.13 -8.80
C ALA A 59 -10.37 -0.32 -7.72
N LEU A 60 -11.43 0.40 -8.08
CA LEU A 60 -12.26 1.14 -7.11
C LEU A 60 -12.88 0.21 -6.06
N VAL A 61 -13.37 -0.96 -6.46
CA VAL A 61 -13.84 -2.00 -5.52
C VAL A 61 -12.70 -2.51 -4.64
N GLY A 62 -11.51 -2.72 -5.22
CA GLY A 62 -10.31 -3.11 -4.48
C GLY A 62 -9.93 -2.12 -3.37
N ILE A 63 -10.02 -0.82 -3.63
CA ILE A 63 -9.74 0.21 -2.61
C ILE A 63 -10.87 0.30 -1.60
N SER A 64 -12.10 0.53 -2.08
CA SER A 64 -13.23 0.92 -1.24
C SER A 64 -13.89 -0.23 -0.49
N VAL A 65 -13.95 -1.42 -1.09
CA VAL A 65 -14.60 -2.60 -0.50
C VAL A 65 -13.56 -3.52 0.12
N ALA A 66 -12.55 -3.94 -0.65
CA ALA A 66 -11.56 -4.88 -0.14
C ALA A 66 -10.65 -4.23 0.91
N ASN A 67 -9.84 -3.24 0.52
CA ASN A 67 -8.88 -2.61 1.42
C ASN A 67 -9.53 -1.85 2.58
N HIS A 68 -10.50 -1.00 2.27
CA HIS A 68 -11.14 -0.16 3.28
C HIS A 68 -12.13 -0.93 4.16
N ARG A 69 -13.21 -1.49 3.60
CA ARG A 69 -14.30 -2.07 4.41
C ARG A 69 -13.95 -3.45 4.97
N TYR A 70 -13.35 -4.32 4.16
CA TYR A 70 -13.07 -5.69 4.55
C TYR A 70 -11.77 -5.82 5.36
N PHE A 71 -10.61 -5.50 4.78
CA PHE A 71 -9.31 -5.71 5.43
C PHE A 71 -9.04 -4.74 6.58
N SER A 72 -9.38 -3.46 6.43
CA SER A 72 -9.13 -2.47 7.50
C SER A 72 -10.17 -2.51 8.61
N HIS A 73 -11.45 -2.49 8.24
CA HIS A 73 -12.55 -2.35 9.19
C HIS A 73 -13.28 -3.62 9.57
N ARG A 74 -13.04 -4.74 8.87
CA ARG A 74 -13.77 -6.00 9.08
C ARG A 74 -15.30 -5.80 9.14
N SER A 75 -15.82 -4.93 8.27
CA SER A 75 -17.24 -4.49 8.30
C SER A 75 -18.24 -5.62 7.99
N PHE A 76 -17.79 -6.71 7.39
CA PHE A 76 -18.59 -7.88 7.06
C PHE A 76 -17.71 -9.14 7.01
N LYS A 77 -18.34 -10.32 7.11
CA LYS A 77 -17.68 -11.63 6.98
C LYS A 77 -17.97 -12.22 5.60
N THR A 78 -17.02 -12.95 5.04
CA THR A 78 -17.15 -13.61 3.74
C THR A 78 -16.66 -15.05 3.79
N SER A 79 -16.98 -15.85 2.76
CA SER A 79 -16.33 -17.16 2.56
C SER A 79 -14.88 -16.98 2.08
N SER A 80 -14.05 -18.02 2.23
CA SER A 80 -12.65 -17.98 1.79
C SER A 80 -12.49 -17.70 0.30
N THR A 81 -13.44 -18.14 -0.54
CA THR A 81 -13.44 -17.85 -1.98
C THR A 81 -13.63 -16.36 -2.24
N VAL A 82 -14.60 -15.73 -1.57
CA VAL A 82 -14.87 -14.30 -1.75
C VAL A 82 -13.73 -13.47 -1.17
N GLU A 83 -13.15 -13.88 -0.05
CA GLU A 83 -11.95 -13.25 0.51
C GLU A 83 -10.77 -13.27 -0.46
N PHE A 84 -10.53 -14.40 -1.13
CA PHE A 84 -9.50 -14.50 -2.16
C PHE A 84 -9.77 -13.56 -3.35
N VAL A 85 -11.03 -13.46 -3.79
CA VAL A 85 -11.42 -12.49 -4.84
C VAL A 85 -11.16 -11.05 -4.38
N LEU A 86 -11.53 -10.71 -3.14
CA LEU A 86 -11.26 -9.38 -2.57
C LEU A 86 -9.75 -9.08 -2.52
N PHE A 87 -8.92 -10.07 -2.15
CA PHE A 87 -7.47 -9.94 -2.20
C PHE A 87 -6.95 -9.65 -3.62
N LEU A 88 -7.46 -10.35 -4.64
CA LEU A 88 -7.10 -10.09 -6.04
C LEU A 88 -7.51 -8.69 -6.48
N THR A 89 -8.73 -8.24 -6.17
CA THR A 89 -9.17 -6.88 -6.51
C THR A 89 -8.33 -5.80 -5.82
N SER A 90 -7.90 -6.04 -4.57
CA SER A 90 -6.93 -5.17 -3.88
C SER A 90 -5.59 -5.13 -4.61
N ALA A 91 -5.08 -6.26 -5.10
CA ALA A 91 -3.81 -6.31 -5.83
C ALA A 91 -3.88 -5.52 -7.15
N ILE A 92 -5.01 -5.62 -7.86
CA ILE A 92 -5.28 -4.86 -9.09
C ILE A 92 -5.28 -3.35 -8.82
N ALA A 93 -5.78 -2.91 -7.66
CA ALA A 93 -5.83 -1.49 -7.30
C ALA A 93 -4.45 -0.84 -7.12
N PHE A 94 -3.38 -1.63 -6.96
CA PHE A 94 -1.99 -1.16 -6.90
C PHE A 94 -1.69 -0.12 -5.80
N GLN A 95 -2.41 -0.18 -4.67
CA GLN A 95 -2.29 0.73 -3.52
C GLN A 95 -1.40 0.15 -2.39
N THR A 96 -0.25 -0.44 -2.71
CA THR A 96 0.59 -1.23 -1.75
C THR A 96 -0.08 -2.54 -1.26
N PRO A 97 0.66 -3.45 -0.61
CA PRO A 97 0.06 -4.69 -0.10
C PRO A 97 -1.08 -4.44 0.91
N ALA A 98 -2.16 -5.21 0.82
CA ALA A 98 -3.37 -5.04 1.64
C ALA A 98 -3.10 -4.96 3.15
N ILE A 99 -2.14 -5.73 3.66
CA ILE A 99 -1.72 -5.71 5.06
C ILE A 99 -1.14 -4.35 5.45
N TYR A 100 -0.23 -3.82 4.63
CA TYR A 100 0.39 -2.51 4.85
C TYR A 100 -0.65 -1.40 4.75
N TRP A 101 -1.48 -1.43 3.70
CA TRP A 101 -2.55 -0.45 3.50
C TRP A 101 -3.49 -0.42 4.70
N SER A 102 -3.90 -1.59 5.21
CA SER A 102 -4.81 -1.68 6.36
C SER A 102 -4.18 -1.14 7.64
N ALA A 103 -2.90 -1.42 7.89
CA ALA A 103 -2.19 -0.89 9.06
C ALA A 103 -2.07 0.64 9.00
N VAL A 104 -1.73 1.20 7.84
CA VAL A 104 -1.66 2.65 7.61
C VAL A 104 -3.03 3.29 7.76
N HIS A 105 -4.06 2.66 7.18
CA HIS A 105 -5.44 3.16 7.23
C HIS A 105 -5.98 3.22 8.66
N ARG A 106 -5.75 2.18 9.47
CA ARG A 106 -6.14 2.19 10.90
C ARG A 106 -5.41 3.27 11.71
N LYS A 107 -4.16 3.60 11.36
CA LYS A 107 -3.45 4.76 11.94
C LYS A 107 -4.08 6.06 11.48
N HIS A 108 -4.44 6.17 10.21
CA HIS A 108 -5.11 7.34 9.65
C HIS A 108 -6.48 7.62 10.28
N HIS A 109 -7.21 6.60 10.77
CA HIS A 109 -8.43 6.80 11.56
C HIS A 109 -8.21 7.62 12.85
N HIS A 110 -6.98 7.70 13.34
CA HIS A 110 -6.57 8.65 14.37
C HIS A 110 -6.14 9.96 13.71
N SER A 111 -7.06 10.53 12.92
CA SER A 111 -6.78 11.60 11.96
C SER A 111 -6.24 12.86 12.63
N ASP A 112 -5.44 13.62 11.88
CA ASP A 112 -4.90 14.92 12.27
C ASP A 112 -4.04 14.93 13.55
N LYS A 113 -3.63 13.74 14.02
CA LYS A 113 -2.64 13.57 15.09
C LYS A 113 -1.25 13.35 14.51
N ASP A 114 -0.24 13.54 15.35
CA ASP A 114 1.18 13.33 15.02
C ASP A 114 1.49 11.96 14.38
N GLU A 115 0.72 10.93 14.73
CA GLU A 115 0.92 9.57 14.27
C GLU A 115 0.28 9.29 12.90
N ASP A 116 -0.67 10.12 12.46
CA ASP A 116 -1.38 9.98 11.19
C ASP A 116 -0.39 10.10 10.00
N PRO A 117 -0.25 9.06 9.16
CA PRO A 117 0.58 9.10 7.97
C PRO A 117 0.10 10.09 6.89
N HIS A 118 -1.17 10.51 6.92
CA HIS A 118 -1.76 11.43 5.95
C HIS A 118 -2.12 12.80 6.55
N SER A 119 -1.61 13.11 7.74
CA SER A 119 -1.82 14.42 8.37
C SER A 119 -1.35 15.56 7.45
N PRO A 120 -2.15 16.61 7.23
CA PRO A 120 -1.76 17.76 6.41
C PRO A 120 -0.74 18.66 7.12
N TRP A 121 -0.52 18.47 8.43
CA TRP A 121 0.39 19.28 9.23
C TRP A 121 1.86 18.91 8.96
N VAL A 122 2.61 19.84 8.37
CA VAL A 122 4.06 19.73 8.20
C VAL A 122 4.73 20.04 9.54
N ARG A 123 5.49 19.07 10.08
CA ARG A 123 6.28 19.28 11.31
C ARG A 123 7.34 20.37 11.08
N GLU A 124 7.41 21.36 11.97
CA GLU A 124 8.62 22.18 12.12
C GLU A 124 9.79 21.26 12.52
N GLY A 125 10.85 21.22 11.70
CA GLY A 125 11.95 20.24 11.82
C GLY A 125 11.98 19.14 10.74
N GLY A 126 11.33 19.39 9.60
CA GLY A 126 11.13 18.49 8.46
C GLY A 126 12.33 17.64 8.04
N ARG A 127 12.37 16.40 8.54
CA ARG A 127 12.87 15.27 7.75
C ARG A 127 11.68 14.68 7.03
N GLY A 128 11.62 14.91 5.73
CA GLY A 128 10.53 14.51 4.85
C GLY A 128 10.14 13.04 4.95
N SER A 129 8.91 12.78 4.48
CA SER A 129 8.12 11.54 4.42
C SER A 129 8.89 10.20 4.23
N PHE A 130 10.10 10.22 3.67
CA PHE A 130 10.93 9.04 3.38
C PHE A 130 11.36 8.20 4.61
N ASN A 131 11.44 8.78 5.81
CA ASN A 131 11.85 8.03 7.01
C ASN A 131 10.70 7.25 7.69
N LYS A 132 9.44 7.42 7.25
CA LYS A 132 8.28 6.74 7.87
C LYS A 132 8.10 5.29 7.39
N MET A 133 8.61 4.94 6.20
CA MET A 133 8.60 3.56 5.68
C MET A 133 9.31 2.59 6.66
N GLY A 134 10.42 3.02 7.28
CA GLY A 134 11.13 2.23 8.29
C GLY A 134 10.37 2.02 9.59
N ARG A 135 9.50 2.97 9.98
CA ARG A 135 8.66 2.87 11.20
C ARG A 135 7.39 2.03 10.98
N ILE A 136 6.86 1.98 9.77
CA ILE A 136 5.70 1.11 9.45
C ILE A 136 6.17 -0.34 9.26
N LEU A 137 7.37 -0.57 8.68
CA LEU A 137 7.99 -1.90 8.65
C LEU A 137 8.43 -2.40 10.04
N ALA A 138 8.71 -1.50 10.99
CA ALA A 138 8.97 -1.87 12.40
C ALA A 138 7.68 -2.22 13.17
N CYS A 139 6.51 -1.89 12.62
CA CYS A 139 5.19 -2.26 13.13
C CYS A 139 4.69 -3.58 12.49
N SER A 140 5.61 -4.49 12.14
CA SER A 140 5.31 -5.76 11.45
C SER A 140 5.49 -7.00 12.37
N CYS A 141 5.39 -6.85 13.69
CA CYS A 141 5.48 -8.00 14.60
C CYS A 141 4.59 -7.89 15.85
N GLU A 142 3.45 -7.20 15.75
CA GLU A 142 2.33 -7.26 16.71
C GLU A 142 1.02 -7.37 15.92
N LEU A 143 0.99 -8.29 14.96
CA LEU A 143 -0.28 -8.81 14.47
C LEU A 143 -0.78 -9.80 15.52
N ASP A 144 -1.43 -9.31 16.56
CA ASP A 144 -2.27 -10.16 17.41
C ASP A 144 -3.43 -10.67 16.54
N PHE A 145 -3.18 -11.83 15.93
CA PHE A 145 -4.22 -12.77 15.53
C PHE A 145 -4.77 -13.45 16.80
N SER A 146 -5.31 -12.65 17.72
CA SER A 146 -6.17 -13.18 18.76
C SER A 146 -7.62 -12.90 18.34
N ALA A 147 -8.35 -14.02 18.22
CA ALA A 147 -9.78 -14.09 18.01
C ALA A 147 -10.57 -13.43 19.14
#